data_AF-A0A0F0IM96-F1
#
_entry.id   AF-A0A0F0IM96-F1
#
_cell.length_a   1.000
_cell.length_b   1.000
_cell.length_c   1.000
_cell.angle_alpha   90.00
_cell.angle_beta   90.00
_cell.angle_gamma   90.00
#
_symmetry.space_group_name_H-M   'P 1'
#
loop_
_entity.id
_entity.type
_entity.pdbx_description
1 polymer ?
#
loop_
_entity_poly.entity_id
_entity_poly.type
_entity_poly.pdbx_seq_one_letter_code
_entity_poly.pdbx_strand_id
1 'polypeptide(L)'
;MGQSSTGSDTPRFNEQDLENQVAKYLHIPLTPTFRFSDVYEKVETKAYLCLEEAFYQYWSVGRCVCIGDSMHRMTRNIGQAGNSAIETAVSLVNCLASLIEQPEGQDLIALQSINVALEDWQKARQPRAKEILTLANDVTRLESGATIKDTTISQYLLPYLSDYLTYLSSDTRQGRNARVPPAPRKDFARHHAVSPTA
;
A
#
# COMPACT_ATOMS: atom_id res chain seq x y z
N MET A 1 6.71 2.93 -20.51
CA MET A 1 6.75 3.51 -19.15
C MET A 1 7.37 2.48 -18.23
N GLY A 2 8.44 2.84 -17.50
CA GLY A 2 9.20 1.89 -16.69
C GLY A 2 10.61 2.36 -16.38
N GLN A 3 10.77 3.65 -16.03
CA GLN A 3 12.07 4.14 -15.58
C GLN A 3 12.19 3.85 -14.08
N SER A 4 13.11 2.95 -13.73
CA SER A 4 13.51 2.77 -12.34
C SER A 4 14.31 3.98 -11.91
N SER A 5 13.83 4.69 -10.90
CA SER A 5 14.47 5.87 -10.35
C SER A 5 14.82 5.60 -8.89
N THR A 6 16.01 6.00 -8.47
CA THR A 6 16.46 5.81 -7.08
C THR A 6 16.25 7.09 -6.28
N GLY A 7 15.49 7.02 -5.19
CA GLY A 7 15.43 8.07 -4.17
C GLY A 7 15.15 9.49 -4.70
N SER A 8 16.20 10.31 -4.82
CA SER A 8 16.14 11.71 -5.28
C SER A 8 15.77 11.87 -6.75
N ASP A 9 15.91 10.83 -7.55
CA ASP A 9 15.72 10.89 -9.01
C ASP A 9 14.25 10.73 -9.43
N THR A 10 13.34 10.60 -8.47
CA THR A 10 11.90 10.51 -8.75
C THR A 10 11.42 11.77 -9.47
N PRO A 11 10.78 11.65 -10.65
CA PRO A 11 10.27 12.79 -11.39
C PRO A 11 9.31 13.62 -10.56
N ARG A 12 9.56 14.94 -10.49
CA ARG A 12 8.64 15.90 -9.91
C ARG A 12 8.00 16.72 -11.02
N PHE A 13 6.68 16.79 -10.99
CA PHE A 13 5.92 17.56 -11.95
C PHE A 13 5.48 18.87 -11.32
N ASN A 14 5.57 19.94 -12.09
CA ASN A 14 5.04 21.24 -11.71
C ASN A 14 3.63 21.44 -12.29
N GLU A 15 3.03 22.59 -11.99
CA GLU A 15 1.69 22.92 -12.48
C GLU A 15 1.64 23.04 -14.01
N GLN A 16 2.70 23.55 -14.65
CA GLN A 16 2.75 23.65 -16.11
C GLN A 16 2.77 22.26 -16.78
N ASP A 17 3.46 21.28 -16.20
CA ASP A 17 3.47 19.90 -16.68
C ASP A 17 2.07 19.29 -16.62
N LEU A 18 1.33 19.57 -15.55
CA LEU A 18 -0.06 19.17 -15.39
C LEU A 18 -0.95 19.80 -16.47
N GLU A 19 -0.87 21.12 -16.67
CA GLU A 19 -1.68 21.83 -17.68
C GLU A 19 -1.39 21.29 -19.08
N ASN A 20 -0.11 21.09 -19.42
CA ASN A 20 0.31 20.52 -20.70
C ASN A 20 -0.24 19.10 -20.90
N GLN A 21 -0.31 18.30 -19.84
CA GLN A 21 -0.85 16.95 -19.89
C GLN A 21 -2.37 16.96 -20.04
N VAL A 22 -3.07 17.81 -19.29
CA VAL A 22 -4.53 17.92 -19.31
C VAL A 22 -5.04 18.49 -20.63
N ALA A 23 -4.34 19.46 -21.22
CA ALA A 23 -4.71 20.11 -22.48
C ALA A 23 -4.99 19.12 -23.62
N LYS A 24 -4.30 17.98 -23.62
CA LYS A 24 -4.48 16.88 -24.59
C LYS A 24 -5.89 16.28 -24.55
N TYR A 25 -6.60 16.39 -23.43
CA TYR A 25 -7.85 15.68 -23.16
C TYR A 25 -9.04 16.62 -22.92
N LEU A 26 -8.84 17.93 -22.77
CA LEU A 26 -9.91 18.91 -22.46
C LEU A 26 -11.10 18.85 -23.44
N HIS A 27 -10.83 18.52 -24.70
CA HIS A 27 -11.84 18.45 -25.76
C HIS A 27 -12.71 17.18 -25.71
N ILE A 28 -12.36 16.18 -24.89
CA ILE A 28 -13.07 14.90 -24.81
C ILE A 28 -14.48 15.13 -24.23
N PRO A 29 -15.55 14.70 -24.94
CA PRO A 29 -16.90 14.75 -24.40
C PRO A 29 -17.04 13.71 -23.29
N LEU A 30 -17.51 14.14 -22.10
CA LEU A 30 -17.85 13.23 -21.01
C LEU A 30 -19.30 12.78 -21.10
N THR A 31 -20.16 13.68 -21.56
CA THR A 31 -21.57 13.43 -21.86
C THR A 31 -21.93 14.12 -23.18
N PRO A 32 -23.14 13.88 -23.73
CA PRO A 32 -23.60 14.61 -24.91
C PRO A 32 -23.69 16.14 -24.69
N THR A 33 -23.74 16.62 -23.45
CA THR A 33 -24.01 18.03 -23.12
C THR A 33 -22.80 18.79 -22.59
N PHE A 34 -21.76 18.13 -22.08
CA PHE A 34 -20.56 18.80 -21.57
C PHE A 34 -19.28 17.98 -21.77
N ARG A 35 -18.16 18.71 -21.83
CA ARG A 35 -16.80 18.20 -22.08
C ARG A 35 -15.98 18.14 -20.79
N PHE A 36 -14.82 17.51 -20.87
CA PHE A 36 -13.88 17.47 -19.75
C PHE A 36 -13.42 18.88 -19.33
N SER A 37 -13.32 19.84 -20.25
CA SER A 37 -13.06 21.24 -19.95
C SER A 37 -14.01 21.84 -18.91
N ASP A 38 -15.31 21.55 -19.04
CA ASP A 38 -16.35 22.13 -18.19
C ASP A 38 -16.27 21.62 -16.75
N VAL A 39 -15.71 20.41 -16.57
CA VAL A 39 -15.39 19.84 -15.26
C VAL A 39 -14.08 20.43 -14.74
N TYR A 40 -13.07 20.53 -15.59
CA TYR A 40 -11.74 21.02 -15.21
C TYR A 40 -11.77 22.47 -14.70
N GLU A 41 -12.61 23.33 -15.28
CA GLU A 41 -12.83 24.72 -14.82
C GLU A 41 -13.32 24.82 -13.38
N LYS A 42 -13.96 23.77 -12.85
CA LYS A 42 -14.53 23.73 -11.49
C LYS A 42 -13.69 22.92 -10.52
N VAL A 43 -12.51 22.47 -10.92
CA VAL A 43 -11.62 21.68 -10.05
C VAL A 43 -11.05 22.55 -8.93
N GLU A 44 -11.32 22.17 -7.68
CA GLU A 44 -10.77 22.83 -6.50
C GLU A 44 -9.36 22.33 -6.16
N THR A 45 -9.05 21.06 -6.46
CA THR A 45 -7.75 20.45 -6.14
C THR A 45 -7.32 19.51 -7.25
N LYS A 46 -6.09 19.71 -7.71
CA LYS A 46 -5.46 18.93 -8.77
C LYS A 46 -4.05 18.54 -8.35
N ALA A 47 -3.63 17.34 -8.75
CA ALA A 47 -2.28 16.85 -8.47
C ALA A 47 -1.78 16.06 -9.68
N TYR A 48 -0.54 16.31 -10.09
CA TYR A 48 0.15 15.51 -11.09
C TYR A 48 1.35 14.84 -10.44
N LEU A 49 1.27 13.53 -10.28
CA LEU A 49 2.19 12.76 -9.47
C LEU A 49 2.70 11.56 -10.26
N CYS A 50 3.95 11.19 -9.98
CA CYS A 50 4.47 9.91 -10.41
C CYS A 50 3.75 8.79 -9.65
N LEU A 51 3.25 7.79 -10.38
CA LEU A 51 2.74 6.56 -9.77
C LEU A 51 3.92 5.66 -9.44
N GLU A 52 4.34 5.68 -8.18
CA GLU A 52 5.49 4.92 -7.71
C GLU A 52 5.11 3.48 -7.37
N GLU A 53 5.98 2.55 -7.75
CA GLU A 53 5.89 1.12 -7.44
C GLU A 53 7.20 0.72 -6.75
N ALA A 54 7.14 0.19 -5.53
CA ALA A 54 8.34 -0.24 -4.78
C ALA A 54 8.05 -1.45 -3.91
N PHE A 55 8.99 -2.40 -3.86
CA PHE A 55 8.92 -3.55 -2.97
C PHE A 55 10.30 -3.86 -2.39
N TYR A 56 10.45 -3.76 -1.08
CA TYR A 56 11.72 -3.99 -0.39
C TYR A 56 11.83 -5.41 0.15
N GLN A 57 13.04 -5.97 0.13
CA GLN A 57 13.30 -7.34 0.56
C GLN A 57 13.42 -7.49 2.08
N TYR A 58 13.91 -6.46 2.78
CA TYR A 58 14.18 -6.52 4.21
C TYR A 58 13.32 -5.49 4.94
N TRP A 59 12.42 -5.96 5.80
CA TRP A 59 11.45 -5.09 6.50
C TRP A 59 11.83 -4.81 7.95
N SER A 60 12.82 -5.53 8.49
CA SER A 60 13.24 -5.43 9.88
C SER A 60 14.76 -5.52 10.02
N VAL A 61 15.30 -4.74 10.95
CA VAL A 61 16.71 -4.80 11.38
C VAL A 61 16.75 -4.59 12.89
N GLY A 62 17.19 -5.60 13.64
CA GLY A 62 17.25 -5.54 15.10
C GLY A 62 15.87 -5.30 15.71
N ARG A 63 15.70 -4.15 16.37
CA ARG A 63 14.42 -3.73 16.99
C ARG A 63 13.60 -2.78 16.11
N CYS A 64 14.07 -2.47 14.91
CA CYS A 64 13.40 -1.58 13.98
C CYS A 64 12.63 -2.40 12.94
N VAL A 65 11.39 -2.01 12.67
CA VAL A 65 10.53 -2.63 11.66
C VAL A 65 9.81 -1.55 10.87
N CYS A 66 9.70 -1.74 9.56
CA CYS A 66 8.97 -0.88 8.65
C CYS A 66 7.75 -1.63 8.10
N ILE A 67 6.62 -0.93 7.95
CA ILE A 67 5.34 -1.52 7.52
C ILE A 67 4.61 -0.63 6.51
N GLY A 68 3.66 -1.21 5.79
CA GLY A 68 2.84 -0.51 4.80
C GLY A 68 3.67 0.04 3.63
N ASP A 69 3.28 1.22 3.15
CA ASP A 69 3.88 1.90 1.98
C ASP A 69 5.39 2.12 2.08
N SER A 70 5.98 2.08 3.29
CA SER A 70 7.43 2.16 3.46
C SER A 70 8.15 0.93 2.89
N MET A 71 7.51 -0.24 2.89
CA MET A 71 8.09 -1.52 2.47
C MET A 71 7.48 -2.06 1.16
N HIS A 72 6.21 -1.75 0.91
CA HIS A 72 5.49 -2.19 -0.28
C HIS A 72 4.59 -1.05 -0.76
N ARG A 73 5.10 -0.26 -1.70
CA ARG A 73 4.39 0.85 -2.33
C ARG A 73 3.77 0.37 -3.63
N MET A 74 2.45 0.43 -3.71
CA MET A 74 1.66 0.04 -4.88
C MET A 74 0.86 1.22 -5.39
N THR A 75 0.37 1.13 -6.62
CA THR A 75 -0.52 2.14 -7.19
C THR A 75 -1.87 2.18 -6.45
N ARG A 76 -2.51 3.35 -6.41
CA ARG A 76 -3.74 3.57 -5.63
C ARG A 76 -5.01 3.05 -6.29
N ASN A 77 -4.92 2.52 -7.51
CA ASN A 77 -6.06 2.22 -8.37
C ASN A 77 -7.05 1.20 -7.78
N ILE A 78 -6.56 0.14 -7.13
CA ILE A 78 -7.42 -0.89 -6.53
C ILE A 78 -7.79 -0.62 -5.07
N GLY A 79 -7.35 0.50 -4.50
CA GLY A 79 -7.65 0.89 -3.12
C GLY A 79 -7.04 -0.02 -2.04
N GLN A 80 -6.02 -0.82 -2.37
CA GLN A 80 -5.46 -1.82 -1.45
C GLN A 80 -4.30 -1.33 -0.59
N ALA A 81 -3.71 -0.16 -0.88
CA ALA A 81 -2.57 0.36 -0.12
C ALA A 81 -2.85 0.41 1.39
N GLY A 82 -3.98 1.03 1.79
CA GLY A 82 -4.39 1.12 3.19
C GLY A 82 -4.71 -0.23 3.82
N ASN A 83 -5.44 -1.10 3.13
CA ASN A 83 -5.79 -2.42 3.63
C ASN A 83 -4.55 -3.30 3.83
N SER A 84 -3.63 -3.28 2.86
CA SER A 84 -2.36 -4.00 2.93
C SER A 84 -1.52 -3.52 4.10
N ALA A 85 -1.46 -2.20 4.34
CA ALA A 85 -0.78 -1.61 5.49
C ALA A 85 -1.40 -2.06 6.82
N ILE A 86 -2.74 -2.08 6.93
CA ILE A 86 -3.44 -2.58 8.13
C ILE A 86 -3.16 -4.07 8.34
N GLU A 87 -3.24 -4.90 7.30
CA GLU A 87 -2.95 -6.33 7.39
C GLU A 87 -1.50 -6.59 7.83
N THR A 88 -0.54 -5.80 7.34
CA THR A 88 0.86 -5.84 7.80
C THR A 88 0.99 -5.41 9.27
N ALA A 89 0.26 -4.38 9.71
CA ALA A 89 0.28 -3.96 11.11
C ALA A 89 -0.30 -5.04 12.04
N VAL A 90 -1.45 -5.61 11.69
CA VAL A 90 -2.10 -6.65 12.50
C VAL A 90 -1.25 -7.91 12.56
N SER A 91 -0.67 -8.36 11.45
CA SER A 91 0.20 -9.54 11.47
C SER A 91 1.46 -9.31 12.29
N LEU A 92 2.00 -8.08 12.30
CA LEU A 92 3.13 -7.71 13.14
C LEU A 92 2.76 -7.77 14.62
N VAL A 93 1.63 -7.19 15.01
CA VAL A 93 1.19 -7.24 16.42
C VAL A 93 0.98 -8.68 16.87
N ASN A 94 0.41 -9.55 16.02
CA ASN A 94 0.27 -10.97 16.35
C ASN A 94 1.62 -11.67 16.56
N CYS A 95 2.61 -11.39 15.70
CA CYS A 95 3.98 -11.88 15.87
C CYS A 95 4.58 -11.42 17.22
N LEU A 96 4.43 -10.13 17.55
CA LEU A 96 4.94 -9.57 18.80
C LEU A 96 4.21 -10.11 20.04
N ALA A 97 2.89 -10.31 19.95
CA ALA A 97 2.11 -10.90 21.03
C ALA A 97 2.59 -12.32 21.34
N SER A 98 2.83 -13.14 20.30
CA SER A 98 3.37 -14.50 20.47
C SER A 98 4.78 -14.54 21.09
N LEU A 99 5.56 -13.46 20.94
CA LEU A 99 6.85 -13.32 21.62
C LEU A 99 6.70 -12.97 23.12
N ILE A 100 5.68 -12.18 23.47
CA ILE A 100 5.43 -11.72 24.84
C ILE A 100 4.72 -12.80 25.67
N GLU A 101 3.81 -13.57 25.06
CA GLU A 101 3.01 -14.60 25.73
C GLU A 101 3.79 -15.90 26.03
N GLN A 102 5.11 -15.94 25.80
CA GLN A 102 5.92 -17.11 26.14
C GLN A 102 5.99 -17.32 27.66
N PRO A 103 5.89 -18.58 28.15
CA PRO A 103 5.73 -18.85 29.58
C PRO A 103 6.86 -18.28 30.44
N GLU A 104 6.45 -17.77 31.61
CA GLU A 104 7.23 -17.01 32.59
C GLU A 104 8.57 -17.67 32.96
N GLY A 105 9.63 -16.86 32.97
CA GLY A 105 10.97 -17.25 33.42
C GLY A 105 12.12 -16.39 32.91
N GLN A 106 11.89 -15.50 31.94
CA GLN A 106 12.90 -14.57 31.40
C GLN A 106 12.38 -13.14 31.42
N ASP A 107 12.94 -12.30 32.29
CA ASP A 107 12.60 -10.87 32.42
C ASP A 107 12.91 -10.04 31.15
N LEU A 108 13.68 -10.59 30.20
CA LEU A 108 14.12 -9.89 28.99
C LEU A 108 14.03 -10.78 27.75
N ILE A 109 13.31 -10.30 26.73
CA ILE A 109 13.29 -10.90 25.39
C ILE A 109 14.66 -10.64 24.73
N ALA A 110 15.39 -11.71 24.41
CA ALA A 110 16.66 -11.63 23.72
C ALA A 110 16.50 -11.05 22.31
N LEU A 111 17.47 -10.22 21.88
CA LEU A 111 17.47 -9.63 20.53
C LEU A 111 17.44 -10.71 19.43
N GLN A 112 18.08 -11.85 19.67
CA GLN A 112 18.06 -12.97 18.74
C GLN A 112 16.64 -13.51 18.51
N SER A 113 15.84 -13.65 19.58
CA SER A 113 14.46 -14.09 19.48
C SER A 113 13.59 -13.10 18.70
N ILE A 114 13.83 -11.79 18.87
CA ILE A 114 13.17 -10.73 18.09
C ILE A 114 13.52 -10.86 16.60
N ASN A 115 14.80 -10.99 16.27
CA ASN A 115 15.25 -11.10 14.89
C ASN A 115 14.63 -12.31 14.19
N VAL A 116 14.63 -13.48 14.85
CA VAL A 116 14.04 -14.71 14.29
C VAL A 116 12.53 -14.52 14.03
N ALA A 117 11.79 -14.00 15.01
CA ALA A 117 10.35 -13.81 14.86
C ALA A 117 10.00 -12.78 13.76
N LEU A 118 10.74 -11.66 13.68
CA LEU A 118 10.53 -10.67 12.64
C LEU A 118 10.92 -11.19 11.25
N GLU A 119 11.97 -12.04 11.16
CA GLU A 119 12.33 -12.73 9.92
C GLU A 119 11.22 -13.67 9.43
N ASP A 120 10.65 -14.46 10.33
CA ASP A 120 9.57 -15.38 9.99
C ASP A 120 8.30 -14.62 9.62
N TRP A 121 8.00 -13.54 10.34
CA TRP A 121 6.87 -12.65 10.04
C TRP A 121 6.99 -12.01 8.65
N GLN A 122 8.14 -11.43 8.30
CA GLN A 122 8.30 -10.80 6.98
C GLN A 122 8.21 -11.85 5.86
N LYS A 123 8.83 -13.04 6.04
CA LYS A 123 8.73 -14.16 5.07
C LYS A 123 7.30 -14.60 4.86
N ALA A 124 6.48 -14.63 5.92
CA ALA A 124 5.07 -14.98 5.83
C ALA A 124 4.22 -13.89 5.16
N ARG A 125 4.53 -12.59 5.39
CA ARG A 125 3.71 -11.47 4.90
C ARG A 125 4.05 -11.05 3.46
N GLN A 126 5.30 -11.18 3.05
CA GLN A 126 5.80 -10.72 1.75
C GLN A 126 5.08 -11.32 0.54
N PRO A 127 4.77 -12.64 0.46
CA PRO A 127 4.10 -13.21 -0.70
C PRO A 127 2.77 -12.51 -1.01
N ARG A 128 1.90 -12.35 -0.01
CA ARG A 128 0.61 -11.68 -0.20
C ARG A 128 0.77 -10.18 -0.52
N ALA A 129 1.70 -9.49 0.13
CA ALA A 129 1.96 -8.08 -0.20
C ALA A 129 2.43 -7.90 -1.65
N LYS A 130 3.25 -8.85 -2.14
CA LYS A 130 3.74 -8.87 -3.52
C LYS A 130 2.66 -9.22 -4.53
N GLU A 131 1.74 -10.13 -4.21
CA GLU A 131 0.57 -10.44 -5.03
C GLU A 131 -0.31 -9.21 -5.23
N ILE A 132 -0.67 -8.52 -4.14
CA ILE A 132 -1.49 -7.31 -4.17
C ILE A 132 -0.79 -6.20 -4.97
N LEU A 133 0.51 -6.00 -4.74
CA LEU A 133 1.30 -5.00 -5.48
C LEU A 133 1.33 -5.31 -6.97
N THR A 134 1.64 -6.55 -7.35
CA THR A 134 1.66 -6.98 -8.75
C THR A 134 0.32 -6.74 -9.42
N LEU A 135 -0.77 -7.12 -8.74
CA LEU A 135 -2.12 -6.90 -9.26
C LEU A 135 -2.45 -5.42 -9.45
N ALA A 136 -2.18 -4.57 -8.45
CA ALA A 136 -2.43 -3.12 -8.54
C ALA A 136 -1.72 -2.52 -9.76
N ASN A 137 -0.46 -2.90 -9.91
CA ASN A 137 0.43 -2.46 -10.98
C ASN A 137 -0.07 -2.94 -12.36
N ASP A 138 -0.50 -4.19 -12.49
CA ASP A 138 -1.04 -4.74 -13.73
C ASP A 138 -2.35 -4.07 -14.12
N VAL A 139 -3.27 -3.88 -13.16
CA VAL A 139 -4.52 -3.15 -13.39
C VAL A 139 -4.24 -1.71 -13.82
N THR A 140 -3.22 -1.05 -13.26
CA THR A 140 -2.84 0.32 -13.67
C THR A 140 -2.37 0.35 -15.13
N ARG A 141 -1.58 -0.63 -15.56
CA ARG A 141 -1.13 -0.75 -16.96
C ARG A 141 -2.32 -0.99 -17.90
N LEU A 142 -3.28 -1.80 -17.47
CA LEU A 142 -4.53 -2.05 -18.20
C LEU A 142 -5.37 -0.77 -18.34
N GLU A 143 -5.60 -0.06 -17.25
CA GLU A 143 -6.40 1.17 -17.20
C GLU A 143 -5.75 2.32 -17.99
N SER A 144 -4.42 2.42 -17.96
CA SER A 144 -3.66 3.44 -18.69
C SER A 144 -3.42 3.11 -20.17
N GLY A 145 -3.77 1.89 -20.63
CA GLY A 145 -3.46 1.43 -21.98
C GLY A 145 -1.96 1.44 -22.27
N ALA A 146 -1.14 1.05 -21.29
CA ALA A 146 0.32 1.19 -21.33
C ALA A 146 0.95 0.52 -22.58
N THR A 147 0.33 -0.56 -23.08
CA THR A 147 0.67 -1.20 -24.33
C THR A 147 -0.55 -1.30 -25.27
N ILE A 148 -0.30 -1.61 -26.54
CA ILE A 148 -1.37 -1.88 -27.52
C ILE A 148 -2.23 -3.05 -27.05
N LYS A 149 -1.62 -4.07 -26.42
CA LYS A 149 -2.36 -5.21 -25.87
C LYS A 149 -3.30 -4.75 -24.74
N ASP A 150 -2.80 -3.95 -23.82
CA ASP A 150 -3.60 -3.40 -22.71
C ASP A 150 -4.76 -2.56 -23.24
N THR A 151 -4.50 -1.71 -24.24
CA THR A 151 -5.53 -0.91 -24.91
C THR A 151 -6.59 -1.78 -25.56
N THR A 152 -6.18 -2.82 -26.30
CA THR A 152 -7.12 -3.75 -26.95
C THR A 152 -7.95 -4.52 -25.93
N ILE A 153 -7.34 -5.01 -24.85
CA ILE A 153 -8.06 -5.71 -23.79
C ILE A 153 -9.05 -4.76 -23.11
N SER A 154 -8.60 -3.57 -22.72
CA SER A 154 -9.41 -2.58 -22.01
C SER A 154 -10.61 -2.09 -22.83
N GLN A 155 -10.41 -1.83 -24.13
CA GLN A 155 -11.48 -1.28 -24.99
C GLN A 155 -12.47 -2.32 -25.51
N TYR A 156 -12.03 -3.57 -25.73
CA TYR A 156 -12.84 -4.58 -26.44
C TYR A 156 -13.15 -5.82 -25.63
N LEU A 157 -12.30 -6.19 -24.66
CA LEU A 157 -12.45 -7.45 -23.91
C LEU A 157 -12.94 -7.24 -22.47
N LEU A 158 -12.73 -6.05 -21.91
CA LEU A 158 -13.15 -5.69 -20.55
C LEU A 158 -14.62 -6.02 -20.21
N PRO A 159 -15.63 -5.74 -21.08
CA PRO A 159 -17.02 -6.07 -20.75
C PRO A 159 -17.28 -7.58 -20.64
N TYR A 160 -16.45 -8.41 -21.25
CA TYR A 160 -16.53 -9.88 -21.16
C TYR A 160 -15.71 -10.45 -20.00
N LEU A 161 -14.84 -9.65 -19.40
CA LEU A 161 -13.99 -10.02 -18.26
C LEU A 161 -14.57 -9.54 -16.91
N SER A 162 -15.79 -9.00 -16.90
CA SER A 162 -16.43 -8.44 -15.69
C SER A 162 -16.45 -9.41 -14.51
N ASP A 163 -16.80 -10.68 -14.74
CA ASP A 163 -16.86 -11.69 -13.67
C ASP A 163 -15.47 -12.01 -13.11
N TYR A 164 -14.45 -12.07 -13.99
CA TYR A 164 -13.06 -12.31 -13.59
C TYR A 164 -12.50 -11.14 -12.79
N LEU A 165 -12.76 -9.90 -13.22
CA LEU A 165 -12.37 -8.69 -12.49
C LEU A 165 -13.09 -8.61 -11.14
N THR A 166 -14.36 -8.99 -11.10
CA THR A 166 -15.15 -9.05 -9.86
C THR A 166 -14.55 -10.08 -8.89
N TYR A 167 -14.20 -11.27 -9.38
CA TYR A 167 -13.51 -12.31 -8.60
C TYR A 167 -12.18 -11.82 -8.04
N LEU A 168 -11.31 -11.24 -8.87
CA LEU A 168 -10.01 -10.69 -8.46
C LEU A 168 -10.18 -9.58 -7.39
N SER A 169 -11.15 -8.69 -7.59
CA SER A 169 -11.44 -7.60 -6.66
C SER A 169 -12.01 -8.10 -5.33
N SER A 170 -12.63 -9.28 -5.30
CA SER A 170 -13.19 -9.91 -4.11
C SER A 170 -12.10 -10.60 -3.29
N ASP A 171 -11.24 -11.39 -3.94
CA ASP A 171 -10.16 -12.12 -3.27
C ASP A 171 -9.09 -11.17 -2.68
N THR A 172 -8.84 -10.05 -3.35
CA THR A 172 -7.96 -9.01 -2.81
C THR A 172 -8.57 -8.21 -1.66
N ARG A 173 -9.90 -8.10 -1.60
CA ARG A 173 -10.60 -7.45 -0.47
C ARG A 173 -10.67 -8.30 0.79
N GLN A 174 -10.63 -9.62 0.66
CA GLN A 174 -10.67 -10.49 1.82
C GLN A 174 -9.32 -10.47 2.56
N GLY A 175 -9.29 -9.84 3.73
CA GLY A 175 -8.16 -9.97 4.65
C GLY A 175 -8.00 -11.43 5.08
N ARG A 176 -6.83 -12.03 4.87
CA ARG A 176 -6.58 -13.42 5.25
C ARG A 176 -5.91 -13.48 6.62
N ASN A 177 -6.47 -14.27 7.54
CA ASN A 177 -5.86 -14.66 8.81
C ASN A 177 -5.40 -13.52 9.76
N ALA A 178 -6.17 -12.45 9.86
CA ALA A 178 -5.98 -11.46 10.91
C ALA A 178 -6.71 -11.91 12.19
N ARG A 179 -5.98 -12.53 13.14
CA ARG A 179 -6.45 -12.56 14.53
C ARG A 179 -6.34 -11.12 15.04
N VAL A 180 -7.42 -10.50 15.47
CA VAL A 180 -7.35 -9.16 16.09
C VAL A 180 -6.87 -9.37 17.53
N PRO A 181 -5.69 -8.86 17.92
CA PRO A 181 -5.23 -9.00 19.29
C PRO A 181 -6.12 -8.18 20.23
N PRO A 182 -6.31 -8.61 21.49
CA PRO A 182 -7.04 -7.84 22.47
C PRO A 182 -6.38 -6.47 22.68
N ALA A 183 -7.19 -5.45 22.97
CA ALA A 183 -6.69 -4.09 23.17
C ALA A 183 -5.55 -4.07 24.23
N PRO A 184 -4.46 -3.32 23.99
CA PRO A 184 -3.37 -3.23 24.95
C PRO A 184 -3.92 -2.76 26.30
N ARG A 185 -3.55 -3.49 27.36
CA ARG A 185 -3.87 -3.12 28.74
C ARG A 185 -3.28 -1.74 29.06
N LYS A 186 -4.05 -0.89 29.75
CA LYS A 186 -3.73 0.54 30.02
C LYS A 186 -2.57 0.75 31.01
N ASP A 187 -1.81 -0.30 31.30
CA ASP A 187 -0.93 -0.41 32.46
C ASP A 187 0.43 0.28 32.19
N PHE A 188 0.72 0.59 30.92
CA PHE A 188 2.01 1.13 30.47
C PHE A 188 2.27 2.59 30.91
N ALA A 189 1.31 3.26 31.55
CA ALA A 189 1.41 4.68 31.93
C ALA A 189 1.80 4.93 33.41
N ARG A 190 2.09 3.90 34.23
CA ARG A 190 2.30 4.07 35.68
C ARG A 190 3.73 3.88 36.21
N HIS A 191 4.76 4.05 35.38
CA HIS A 191 6.15 4.01 35.87
C HIS A 191 7.00 5.20 35.45
N HIS A 192 6.49 6.43 35.58
CA HIS A 192 7.34 7.62 35.73
C HIS A 192 6.59 8.72 36.51
N ALA A 193 6.31 8.46 37.79
CA ALA A 193 6.09 9.52 38.75
C ALA A 193 7.31 9.55 39.67
N VAL A 194 8.23 10.47 39.36
CA VAL A 194 9.33 10.82 40.27
C VAL A 194 8.70 11.52 41.47
N SER A 195 8.78 10.91 42.65
CA SER A 195 8.42 11.55 43.91
C SER A 195 9.35 12.74 44.18
N PRO A 196 8.85 13.94 44.50
CA PRO A 196 9.69 15.01 44.98
C PRO A 196 10.05 14.72 46.44
N THR A 197 11.33 14.51 46.71
CA THR A 197 11.89 14.58 48.07
C THR A 197 11.87 16.03 48.57
N ALA A 198 11.62 16.14 49.87
CA ALA A 198 11.42 17.34 50.69
C ALA A 198 12.50 18.43 50.56
#